data_AF-A0A960T0T2-F1
#
_entry.id   AF-A0A960T0T2-F1
#
_cell.length_a   1.000
_cell.length_b   1.000
_cell.length_c   1.000
_cell.angle_alpha   90.00
_cell.angle_beta   90.00
_cell.angle_gamma   90.00
#
_symmetry.space_group_name_H-M   'P 1'
#
loop_
_entity.id
_entity.type
_entity.pdbx_description
1 polymer ?
#
loop_
_entity_poly.entity_id
_entity_poly.type
_entity_poly.pdbx_seq_one_letter_code
_entity_poly.pdbx_strand_id
1 'polypeptide(L)'
;MAALIVFAWLTAVCGAHPRFLIDVWTPYDGLPQSRVTSIAQTPDGYLWIATHLGWLSRFDGVKFDHFNPHNTPALVSPEIQTLLIDGKGRLLVSDIDGRLLRRNHSGFTSLIEPKPGYDRRV
;
A
#
# COMPACT_ATOMS: atom_id res chain seq x y z
N MET A 1 -45.73 46.31 32.77
CA MET A 1 -45.25 44.96 33.12
C MET A 1 -45.26 44.13 31.85
N ALA A 2 -44.21 44.25 31.04
CA ALA A 2 -43.09 43.31 30.91
C ALA A 2 -43.40 42.17 29.92
N ALA A 3 -43.01 42.40 28.66
CA ALA A 3 -42.96 41.40 27.59
C ALA A 3 -41.70 40.54 27.76
N LEU A 4 -41.83 39.22 27.62
CA LEU A 4 -40.69 38.31 27.59
C LEU A 4 -40.49 37.83 26.14
N ILE A 5 -39.46 38.37 25.50
CA ILE A 5 -38.91 37.85 24.24
C ILE A 5 -37.99 36.69 24.61
N VAL A 6 -38.36 35.47 24.21
CA VAL A 6 -37.45 34.31 24.29
C VAL A 6 -36.56 34.36 23.04
N PHE A 7 -35.38 34.97 23.17
CA PHE A 7 -34.30 34.75 22.21
C PHE A 7 -33.73 33.35 22.46
N ALA A 8 -34.22 32.36 21.72
CA ALA A 8 -33.57 31.07 21.63
C ALA A 8 -32.28 31.27 20.83
N TRP A 9 -31.15 31.35 21.51
CA TRP A 9 -29.84 31.33 20.89
C TRP A 9 -29.69 29.97 20.19
N LEU A 10 -29.75 29.95 18.86
CA LEU A 10 -29.11 28.89 18.11
C LEU A 10 -27.62 29.03 18.40
N THR A 11 -27.10 28.25 19.34
CA THR A 11 -25.70 27.87 19.25
C THR A 11 -25.60 27.06 17.97
N ALA A 12 -25.15 27.72 16.90
CA ALA A 12 -24.60 26.99 15.77
C ALA A 12 -23.44 26.17 16.36
N VAL A 13 -23.69 24.89 16.61
CA VAL A 13 -22.62 23.95 16.84
C VAL A 13 -21.86 23.91 15.52
N CYS A 14 -20.85 24.76 15.41
CA CYS A 14 -19.82 24.63 14.39
C CYS A 14 -18.98 23.43 14.80
N GLY A 15 -19.57 22.23 14.68
CA GLY A 15 -18.81 21.00 14.73
C GLY A 15 -17.97 20.99 13.48
N ALA A 16 -16.65 21.10 13.64
CA ALA A 16 -15.74 20.75 12.57
C ALA A 16 -15.98 19.26 12.27
N HIS A 17 -16.88 18.97 11.33
CA HIS A 17 -17.02 17.61 10.82
C HIS A 17 -15.65 17.23 10.24
N PRO A 18 -15.12 16.05 10.59
CA PRO A 18 -13.89 15.60 9.97
C PRO A 18 -14.11 15.63 8.47
N ARG A 19 -13.30 16.43 7.76
CA ARG A 19 -13.42 16.59 6.30
C ARG A 19 -13.20 15.27 5.56
N PHE A 20 -12.62 14.29 6.23
CA PHE A 20 -12.33 12.96 5.74
C PHE A 20 -12.71 11.92 6.78
N LEU A 21 -13.34 10.84 6.33
CA LEU A 21 -13.40 9.59 7.09
C LEU A 21 -12.08 8.86 6.85
N ILE A 22 -11.43 8.43 7.93
CA ILE A 22 -10.15 7.72 7.87
C ILE A 22 -10.40 6.32 8.41
N ASP A 23 -10.21 5.34 7.54
CA ASP A 23 -10.12 3.93 7.93
C ASP A 23 -8.66 3.56 8.15
N VAL A 24 -8.41 2.74 9.18
CA VAL A 24 -7.06 2.33 9.58
C VAL A 24 -6.98 0.81 9.49
N TRP A 25 -6.04 0.33 8.67
CA TRP A 25 -5.70 -1.08 8.60
C TRP A 25 -4.38 -1.35 9.31
N THR A 26 -4.40 -2.32 10.21
CA THR A 26 -3.29 -2.76 11.03
C THR A 26 -2.95 -4.21 10.72
N PRO A 27 -1.90 -4.78 11.34
CA PRO A 27 -1.66 -6.22 11.23
C PRO A 27 -2.76 -7.12 11.75
N TYR A 28 -3.61 -6.63 12.65
CA TYR A 28 -4.79 -7.37 13.09
C TYR A 28 -5.88 -7.43 12.01
N ASP A 29 -5.84 -6.51 11.03
CA ASP A 29 -6.77 -6.45 9.89
C ASP A 29 -6.22 -7.16 8.64
N GLY A 30 -5.07 -7.83 8.79
CA GLY A 30 -4.42 -8.59 7.72
C GLY A 30 -3.27 -7.87 7.03
N LEU A 31 -2.92 -6.61 7.35
CA LEU A 31 -1.70 -6.01 6.80
C LEU A 31 -0.47 -6.73 7.37
N PRO A 32 0.44 -7.29 6.58
CA PRO A 32 1.45 -8.17 7.18
C PRO A 32 2.41 -7.46 8.13
N GLN A 33 2.64 -6.16 7.92
CA GLN A 33 3.48 -5.36 8.80
C GLN A 33 3.18 -3.86 8.63
N SER A 34 3.20 -3.09 9.72
CA SER A 34 2.76 -1.69 9.74
C SER A 34 3.71 -0.70 9.04
N ARG A 35 4.96 -1.09 8.74
CA ARG A 35 5.94 -0.20 8.11
C ARG A 35 5.85 -0.36 6.59
N VAL A 36 4.96 0.44 6.00
CA VAL A 36 4.80 0.55 4.56
C VAL A 36 5.96 1.36 3.96
N THR A 37 6.60 0.84 2.91
CA THR A 37 7.70 1.48 2.20
C THR A 37 7.28 2.06 0.86
N SER A 38 6.25 1.48 0.22
CA SER A 38 5.75 1.93 -1.08
C SER A 38 4.30 1.49 -1.29
N ILE A 39 3.54 2.30 -2.03
CA ILE A 39 2.16 2.03 -2.42
C ILE A 39 2.00 2.36 -3.90
N ALA A 40 1.28 1.52 -4.64
CA ALA A 40 0.82 1.81 -6.00
C ALA A 40 -0.61 1.30 -6.21
N GLN A 41 -1.38 1.91 -7.12
CA GLN A 41 -2.69 1.40 -7.50
C GLN A 41 -2.67 0.95 -8.95
N THR A 42 -3.10 -0.29 -9.22
CA THR A 42 -3.27 -0.77 -10.60
C THR A 42 -4.61 -0.31 -11.19
N PRO A 43 -4.76 -0.23 -12.52
CA PRO A 43 -5.99 0.26 -13.16
C PRO A 43 -7.26 -0.55 -12.87
N ASP A 44 -7.10 -1.79 -12.41
CA ASP A 44 -8.19 -2.66 -11.93
C ASP A 44 -8.65 -2.32 -10.50
N GLY A 45 -8.07 -1.29 -9.87
CA GLY A 45 -8.51 -0.71 -8.60
C GLY A 45 -7.78 -1.23 -7.37
N TYR A 46 -7.00 -2.31 -7.49
CA TYR A 46 -6.27 -2.87 -6.35
C TYR A 46 -5.12 -1.97 -5.89
N LEU A 47 -4.96 -1.86 -4.57
CA LEU A 47 -3.77 -1.25 -3.96
C LEU A 47 -2.69 -2.32 -3.78
N TRP A 48 -1.48 -1.97 -4.19
CA TRP A 48 -0.26 -2.74 -3.97
C TRP A 48 0.56 -2.05 -2.92
N ILE A 49 0.95 -2.79 -1.88
CA ILE A 49 1.58 -2.26 -0.68
C ILE A 49 2.85 -3.07 -0.41
N ALA A 50 3.99 -2.41 -0.40
CA ALA A 50 5.25 -2.98 0.01
C ALA A 50 5.51 -2.67 1.49
N THR A 51 5.92 -3.67 2.26
CA THR A 51 6.35 -3.49 3.65
C THR A 51 7.86 -3.67 3.79
N HIS A 52 8.42 -3.15 4.89
CA HIS A 52 9.87 -3.19 5.16
C HIS A 52 10.46 -4.61 5.27
N LEU A 53 9.64 -5.64 5.47
CA LEU A 53 10.10 -7.05 5.45
C LEU A 53 10.03 -7.67 4.04
N GLY A 54 9.83 -6.84 3.01
CA GLY A 54 9.78 -7.24 1.60
C GLY A 54 8.56 -8.05 1.23
N TRP A 55 7.53 -8.04 2.06
CA TRP A 55 6.26 -8.66 1.70
C TRP A 55 5.47 -7.66 0.88
N LEU A 56 5.03 -8.12 -0.28
CA LEU A 56 4.11 -7.38 -1.13
C LEU A 56 2.69 -7.82 -0.78
N SER A 57 1.79 -6.87 -0.61
CA SER A 57 0.37 -7.16 -0.40
C SER A 57 -0.47 -6.50 -1.46
N ARG A 58 -1.50 -7.20 -1.91
CA ARG A 58 -2.57 -6.63 -2.75
C ARG A 58 -3.81 -6.47 -1.88
N PHE A 59 -4.42 -5.30 -1.91
CA PHE A 59 -5.60 -4.96 -1.13
C PHE A 59 -6.75 -4.56 -2.03
N ASP A 60 -7.94 -5.13 -1.77
CA ASP A 60 -9.15 -4.95 -2.57
C ASP A 60 -10.19 -3.99 -1.94
N GLY A 61 -9.85 -3.37 -0.80
CA GLY A 61 -10.77 -2.58 0.01
C GLY A 61 -11.31 -3.32 1.24
N VAL A 62 -11.18 -4.65 1.28
CA VAL A 62 -11.70 -5.51 2.35
C VAL A 62 -10.64 -6.52 2.84
N LYS A 63 -9.84 -7.09 1.94
CA LYS A 63 -8.92 -8.19 2.19
C LYS A 63 -7.54 -7.93 1.60
N PHE A 64 -6.53 -8.50 2.25
CA PHE A 64 -5.15 -8.51 1.78
C PHE A 64 -4.76 -9.89 1.25
N ASP A 65 -4.18 -9.93 0.05
CA ASP A 65 -3.45 -11.08 -0.47
C ASP A 65 -1.94 -10.83 -0.33
N HIS A 66 -1.21 -11.78 0.25
CA HIS A 66 0.23 -11.63 0.50
C HIS A 66 1.09 -12.40 -0.50
N PHE A 67 2.16 -11.76 -0.94
CA PHE A 67 3.19 -12.32 -1.80
C PHE A 67 4.54 -12.22 -1.08
N ASN A 68 5.21 -13.35 -0.93
CA ASN A 68 6.50 -13.48 -0.27
C ASN A 68 7.34 -14.57 -0.98
N PRO A 69 8.62 -14.74 -0.65
CA PRO A 69 9.48 -15.70 -1.33
C PRO A 69 8.97 -17.16 -1.28
N HIS A 70 8.18 -17.55 -0.26
CA HIS A 70 7.68 -18.91 -0.10
C HIS A 70 6.54 -19.24 -1.06
N ASN A 71 5.68 -18.27 -1.39
CA ASN A 71 4.54 -18.47 -2.29
C ASN A 71 4.74 -17.83 -3.68
N THR A 72 5.74 -16.97 -3.82
CA THR A 72 6.06 -16.23 -5.03
C THR A 72 7.57 -16.26 -5.26
N PRO A 73 8.11 -17.35 -5.83
CA PRO A 73 9.56 -17.55 -5.97
C PRO A 73 10.31 -16.47 -6.76
N ALA A 74 9.60 -15.67 -7.57
CA ALA A 74 10.19 -14.53 -8.27
C ALA A 74 10.52 -13.34 -7.35
N LEU A 75 9.84 -13.22 -6.19
CA LEU A 75 10.13 -12.22 -5.17
C LEU A 75 11.23 -12.73 -4.24
N VAL A 76 12.46 -12.83 -4.76
CA VAL A 76 13.58 -13.43 -4.03
C VAL A 76 14.21 -12.50 -2.98
N SER A 77 14.16 -11.18 -3.20
CA SER A 77 14.75 -10.22 -2.27
C SER A 77 13.77 -9.90 -1.14
N PRO A 78 14.26 -9.89 0.12
CA PRO A 78 13.43 -9.64 1.29
C PRO A 78 13.13 -8.14 1.49
N GLU A 79 13.50 -7.26 0.57
CA GLU A 79 13.20 -5.83 0.73
C GLU A 79 12.76 -5.20 -0.60
N ILE A 80 11.48 -4.87 -0.68
CA ILE A 80 10.89 -4.15 -1.81
C ILE A 80 11.08 -2.65 -1.56
N GLN A 81 11.79 -2.00 -2.48
CA GLN A 81 12.12 -0.59 -2.38
C GLN A 81 11.05 0.30 -3.03
N THR A 82 10.46 -0.15 -4.14
CA THR A 82 9.54 0.70 -4.90
C THR A 82 8.54 -0.10 -5.71
N LEU A 83 7.32 0.44 -5.77
CA LEU A 83 6.22 0.00 -6.62
C LEU A 83 5.91 1.12 -7.62
N LEU A 84 5.83 0.77 -8.90
CA LEU A 84 5.49 1.71 -9.97
C LEU A 84 4.47 1.09 -10.93
N ILE A 85 3.71 1.94 -11.61
CA ILE A 85 2.83 1.52 -12.69
C ILE A 85 3.47 1.96 -14.01
N ASP A 86 3.67 1.02 -14.92
CA ASP A 86 4.17 1.35 -16.26
C ASP A 86 3.08 1.99 -17.15
N GLY A 87 3.46 2.50 -18.32
CA GLY A 87 2.53 3.12 -19.26
C GLY A 87 1.45 2.17 -19.82
N LYS A 88 1.49 0.87 -19.50
CA LYS A 88 0.47 -0.12 -19.86
C LYS A 88 -0.36 -0.55 -18.64
N GLY A 89 -0.21 0.11 -17.50
CA GLY A 89 -0.97 -0.19 -16.29
C GLY A 89 -0.46 -1.40 -15.49
N ARG A 90 0.75 -1.89 -15.78
CA ARG A 90 1.31 -3.07 -15.10
C ARG A 90 2.15 -2.63 -13.92
N LEU A 91 2.06 -3.38 -12.83
CA LEU A 91 2.90 -3.18 -11.66
C LEU A 91 4.35 -3.56 -11.97
N LEU A 92 5.27 -2.66 -11.67
CA LEU A 92 6.69 -2.87 -11.56
C LEU A 92 7.07 -2.88 -10.07
N VAL A 93 7.96 -3.80 -9.71
CA VAL A 93 8.46 -3.99 -8.35
C VAL A 93 9.98 -3.95 -8.42
N SER A 94 10.61 -2.97 -7.78
CA SER A 94 12.06 -2.94 -7.64
C SER A 94 12.45 -3.37 -6.23
N ASP A 95 13.40 -4.29 -6.14
CA ASP A 95 14.03 -4.62 -4.87
C ASP A 95 15.29 -3.77 -4.65
N ILE A 96 15.80 -3.84 -3.42
CA ILE A 96 16.95 -3.07 -3.00
C ILE A 96 18.25 -3.52 -3.68
N ASP A 97 18.28 -4.72 -4.25
CA ASP A 97 19.43 -5.29 -4.95
C ASP A 97 19.50 -4.87 -6.43
N GLY A 98 18.56 -4.03 -6.86
CA GLY A 98 18.48 -3.51 -8.22
C GLY A 98 17.76 -4.44 -9.19
N ARG A 99 17.09 -5.49 -8.70
CA ARG A 99 16.19 -6.28 -9.54
C ARG A 99 14.96 -5.45 -9.89
N LEU A 100 14.47 -5.62 -11.11
CA LEU A 100 13.19 -5.07 -11.53
C LEU A 100 12.28 -6.20 -12.00
N LEU A 101 11.18 -6.41 -11.29
CA LEU A 101 10.16 -7.37 -11.65
C LEU A 101 8.95 -6.65 -12.25
N ARG A 102 8.28 -7.31 -13.19
CA ARG A 102 6.98 -6.90 -13.72
C ARG A 102 5.93 -7.92 -13.36
N ARG A 103 4.80 -7.46 -12.84
CA ARG A 103 3.62 -8.31 -12.65
C ARG A 103 2.91 -8.56 -13.98
N ASN A 104 2.60 -9.82 -14.23
CA ASN A 104 1.70 -10.27 -15.29
C ASN A 104 0.41 -10.82 -14.62
N HIS A 105 -0.52 -11.34 -15.42
CA HIS A 105 -1.80 -11.88 -14.91
C HIS A 105 -1.62 -13.01 -13.88
N SER A 106 -0.63 -13.88 -14.04
CA SER A 106 -0.43 -15.08 -13.21
C SER A 106 0.74 -15.00 -12.22
N GLY A 107 1.54 -13.92 -12.22
CA GLY A 107 2.74 -13.87 -11.38
C GLY A 107 3.68 -12.72 -11.74
N PHE A 108 4.98 -12.90 -11.48
CA PHE A 108 6.01 -11.90 -11.74
C PHE A 108 7.08 -12.42 -12.69
N THR A 109 7.60 -11.53 -13.54
CA THR A 109 8.71 -11.82 -14.46
C THR A 109 9.81 -10.80 -14.24
N SER A 110 11.05 -11.27 -14.15
CA SER A 110 12.22 -10.41 -14.06
C SER A 110 12.49 -9.69 -15.38
N LEU A 111 12.68 -8.38 -15.31
CA LEU A 111 13.09 -7.52 -16.42
C LEU A 111 14.58 -7.17 -16.30
N ILE A 112 15.08 -7.02 -15.08
CA ILE A 112 16.47 -6.70 -14.77
C ILE A 112 16.86 -7.58 -13.58
N GLU A 113 17.95 -8.32 -13.70
CA GLU A 113 18.58 -9.02 -12.58
C GLU A 113 19.65 -8.14 -11.92
N PRO A 114 19.90 -8.32 -10.60
CA PRO A 114 21.04 -7.73 -9.92
C PRO A 114 22.36 -8.09 -10.61
N LYS A 115 23.35 -7.23 -10.45
CA LYS A 115 24.70 -7.49 -10.95
C LYS A 115 25.25 -8.80 -10.32
N PRO A 116 25.87 -9.71 -11.09
CA PRO A 116 26.49 -10.91 -10.54
C PRO A 116 27.51 -10.57 -9.45
N GLY A 117 27.45 -11.29 -8.32
CA GLY A 117 28.33 -11.05 -7.16
C GLY A 117 27.95 -9.83 -6.32
N TYR A 118 26.83 -9.16 -6.59
CA TYR A 118 26.27 -8.16 -5.70
C TYR A 118 25.60 -8.88 -4.51
N ASP A 119 26.27 -8.87 -3.36
CA ASP A 119 25.70 -9.24 -2.08
C ASP A 119 25.86 -8.05 -1.13
N ARG A 120 24.75 -7.51 -0.64
CA ARG A 120 24.76 -6.41 0.34
C ARG A 120 25.21 -6.84 1.73
N ARG A 121 25.31 -8.14 1.98
CA ARG A 121 25.64 -8.72 3.29
C ARG A 121 27.13 -9.04 3.45
N VAL A 122 27.96 -8.72 2.45
CA VAL A 122 29.41 -8.98 2.44
C VAL A 122 30.18 -7.68 2.25
#